data_AF-Q3KCU9-F1
#
_entry.id   AF-Q3KCU9-F1
#
_cell.length_a   1.000
_cell.length_b   1.000
_cell.length_c   1.000
_cell.angle_alpha   90.00
_cell.angle_beta   90.00
_cell.angle_gamma   90.00
#
_symmetry.space_group_name_H-M   'P 1'
#
loop_
_entity.id
_entity.type
_entity.pdbx_description
1 polymer ?
#
loop_
_entity_poly.entity_id
_entity_poly.type
_entity_poly.pdbx_seq_one_letter_code
_entity_poly.pdbx_strand_id
1 'polypeptide(L)'
;MSHKFKFLTLPHRSGEVANVFIHGYSAGHDMEDRCALRKCIPSSLHNCINIFAFWPSGHWAKFDDWSSKSILAAGRLSFLAGAGLAVADRAFHFNTSRKRATAMGKTLLSQLETYLLKHHPYVSKVNLVGHSLGGRVVIHALLDLQGKPADDSLVIGDVLLMAAASTLSGDEAKTIGERINGKLYNAWSSDDKVLLFNLGENSAGRQEIDHCQNVPMHGFGHTDYWPRLDRVLRASGFHGYRGGLPSAIQPELVIKNPDPVVADHLLYDLLELTSDGIRSQVVKHLRSSSWTKLETEHPLYLLTKEFQLLGGHCLVNLARGKGLKYVQILLMLAEHYGLVSELHDCAQVIEMEALLISKCFQSSFGEEHVLASMQDIVLQIHGLSEKEYFEQVDALAASLTVTSYISTPETPAPVYRKTGSAQTGDSKELVLASGSFLTSFSTLMPTERMKAAVINLKSAVKPGYSALIPAVAAVFYARLKLNNEGLL
;
A
#
# COMPACT_ATOMS: atom_id res chain seq x y z
N MET A 1 12.94 11.47 6.82
CA MET A 1 12.15 10.44 6.12
C MET A 1 12.95 9.14 6.14
N SER A 2 12.29 8.01 6.41
CA SER A 2 12.93 6.70 6.48
C SER A 2 13.40 6.28 5.08
N HIS A 3 14.70 6.01 4.91
CA HIS A 3 15.26 5.42 3.68
C HIS A 3 15.15 3.90 3.76
N LYS A 4 13.94 3.36 3.84
CA LYS A 4 13.72 1.91 3.96
C LYS A 4 12.90 1.41 2.79
N PHE A 5 13.32 0.29 2.23
CA PHE A 5 12.51 -0.50 1.31
C PHE A 5 11.53 -1.36 2.10
N LYS A 6 10.31 -1.48 1.58
CA LYS A 6 9.39 -2.54 1.95
C LYS A 6 9.48 -3.62 0.88
N PHE A 7 10.13 -4.74 1.22
CA PHE A 7 10.22 -5.88 0.33
C PHE A 7 8.99 -6.78 0.45
N LEU A 8 8.54 -7.31 -0.69
CA LEU A 8 7.46 -8.28 -0.78
C LEU A 8 7.84 -9.40 -1.73
N THR A 9 7.89 -10.63 -1.23
CA THR A 9 8.07 -11.81 -2.08
C THR A 9 6.72 -12.31 -2.57
N LEU A 10 6.59 -12.52 -3.88
CA LEU A 10 5.37 -13.05 -4.50
C LEU A 10 5.17 -14.53 -4.17
N PRO A 11 3.93 -15.05 -4.31
CA PRO A 11 3.66 -16.48 -4.23
C PRO A 11 4.48 -17.25 -5.27
N HIS A 12 4.78 -18.51 -4.97
CA HIS A 12 5.65 -19.43 -5.73
C HIS A 12 7.15 -19.18 -5.50
N ARG A 13 7.67 -19.84 -4.45
CA ARG A 13 8.99 -19.59 -3.84
C ARG A 13 9.93 -20.76 -4.12
N SER A 14 10.49 -20.84 -5.32
CA SER A 14 11.49 -21.88 -5.62
C SER A 14 12.69 -21.31 -6.35
N GLY A 15 13.86 -21.87 -6.04
CA GLY A 15 15.12 -21.59 -6.72
C GLY A 15 16.11 -20.77 -5.91
N GLU A 16 17.36 -20.75 -6.39
CA GLU A 16 18.49 -20.04 -5.77
C GLU A 16 18.68 -18.62 -6.36
N VAL A 17 17.84 -18.25 -7.32
CA VAL A 17 17.88 -16.96 -8.02
C VAL A 17 16.61 -16.18 -7.73
N ALA A 18 16.78 -14.92 -7.29
CA ALA A 18 15.67 -13.98 -7.08
C ALA A 18 15.67 -12.85 -8.12
N ASN A 19 14.50 -12.54 -8.68
CA ASN A 19 14.28 -11.35 -9.49
C ASN A 19 13.72 -10.23 -8.60
N VAL A 20 14.41 -9.11 -8.52
CA VAL A 20 14.01 -7.95 -7.71
C VAL A 20 13.49 -6.85 -8.61
N PHE A 21 12.23 -6.48 -8.43
CA PHE A 21 11.52 -5.46 -9.20
C PHE A 21 11.47 -4.14 -8.42
N ILE A 22 12.04 -3.09 -9.00
CA ILE A 22 12.08 -1.74 -8.45
C ILE A 22 11.22 -0.83 -9.34
N HIS A 23 10.13 -0.31 -8.77
CA HIS A 23 9.16 0.51 -9.48
C HIS A 23 9.60 1.97 -9.64
N GLY A 24 8.95 2.66 -10.59
CA GLY A 24 9.16 4.07 -10.90
C GLY A 24 8.35 5.07 -10.07
N TYR A 25 8.46 6.34 -10.45
CA TYR A 25 7.62 7.43 -9.93
C TYR A 25 6.15 7.13 -10.18
N SER A 26 5.28 7.40 -9.21
CA SER A 26 3.83 7.18 -9.31
C SER A 26 3.37 5.73 -9.52
N ALA A 27 4.28 4.77 -9.63
CA ALA A 27 3.99 3.35 -9.55
C ALA A 27 4.31 2.86 -8.13
N GLY A 28 3.60 1.83 -7.65
CA GLY A 28 3.80 1.22 -6.33
C GLY A 28 3.59 2.17 -5.13
N HIS A 29 2.98 3.34 -5.34
CA HIS A 29 2.91 4.37 -4.30
C HIS A 29 1.89 4.04 -3.21
N ASP A 30 0.78 3.42 -3.61
CA ASP A 30 -0.29 2.96 -2.72
C ASP A 30 -0.61 1.49 -2.96
N MET A 31 -1.58 0.97 -2.22
CA MET A 31 -1.96 -0.42 -2.31
C MET A 31 -2.58 -0.78 -3.68
N GLU A 32 -3.29 0.15 -4.33
CA GLU A 32 -3.91 -0.11 -5.64
C GLU A 32 -2.81 -0.28 -6.70
N ASP A 33 -1.83 0.62 -6.73
CA ASP A 33 -0.68 0.49 -7.61
C ASP A 33 0.13 -0.78 -7.35
N ARG A 34 0.36 -1.11 -6.06
CA ARG A 34 1.10 -2.32 -5.68
C ARG A 34 0.38 -3.57 -6.18
N CYS A 35 -0.95 -3.63 -6.06
CA CYS A 35 -1.75 -4.73 -6.62
C CYS A 35 -1.65 -4.78 -8.15
N ALA A 36 -1.72 -3.64 -8.83
CA ALA A 36 -1.62 -3.58 -10.29
C ALA A 36 -0.24 -4.07 -10.81
N LEU A 37 0.85 -3.66 -10.15
CA LEU A 37 2.21 -4.11 -10.50
C LEU A 37 2.39 -5.62 -10.38
N ARG A 38 1.80 -6.24 -9.36
CA ARG A 38 1.89 -7.69 -9.15
C ARG A 38 1.30 -8.50 -10.30
N LYS A 39 0.15 -8.07 -10.81
CA LYS A 39 -0.53 -8.68 -11.96
C LYS A 39 0.27 -8.60 -13.25
N CYS A 40 1.24 -7.69 -13.32
CA CYS A 40 2.12 -7.54 -14.48
C CYS A 40 3.24 -8.59 -14.53
N ILE A 41 3.50 -9.34 -13.44
CA ILE A 41 4.58 -10.34 -13.42
C ILE A 41 4.15 -11.61 -14.17
N PRO A 42 4.79 -11.95 -15.30
CA PRO A 42 4.38 -13.08 -16.12
C PRO A 42 4.50 -14.42 -15.38
N SER A 43 3.58 -15.34 -15.68
CA SER A 43 3.55 -16.68 -15.06
C SER A 43 4.81 -17.51 -15.29
N SER A 44 5.50 -17.27 -16.41
CA SER A 44 6.78 -17.93 -16.70
C SER A 44 7.92 -17.55 -15.74
N LEU A 45 7.77 -16.47 -14.96
CA LEU A 45 8.68 -16.11 -13.88
C LEU A 45 8.25 -16.68 -12.53
N HIS A 46 7.05 -17.27 -12.39
CA HIS A 46 6.54 -17.77 -11.10
C HIS A 46 7.35 -18.96 -10.54
N ASN A 47 8.18 -19.62 -11.36
CA ASN A 47 9.10 -20.65 -10.87
C ASN A 47 10.41 -20.09 -10.28
N CYS A 48 10.57 -18.76 -10.26
CA CYS A 48 11.66 -18.05 -9.61
C CYS A 48 11.13 -17.30 -8.38
N ILE A 49 12.01 -16.96 -7.44
CA ILE A 49 11.66 -16.01 -6.38
C ILE A 49 11.53 -14.63 -7.00
N ASN A 50 10.35 -14.02 -6.90
CA ASN A 50 10.11 -12.66 -7.38
C ASN A 50 9.84 -11.73 -6.19
N ILE A 51 10.61 -10.67 -6.08
CA ILE A 51 10.57 -9.73 -4.96
C ILE A 51 10.28 -8.33 -5.49
N PHE A 52 9.25 -7.67 -4.98
CA PHE A 52 9.11 -6.23 -5.17
C PHE A 52 9.85 -5.48 -4.08
N ALA A 53 10.60 -4.46 -4.46
CA ALA A 53 11.25 -3.51 -3.56
C ALA A 53 10.48 -2.18 -3.60
N PHE A 54 9.48 -2.03 -2.72
CA PHE A 54 8.72 -0.80 -2.64
C PHE A 54 9.51 0.27 -1.91
N TRP A 55 9.51 1.49 -2.46
CA TRP A 55 10.21 2.64 -1.90
C TRP A 55 9.33 3.89 -2.04
N PRO A 56 9.57 4.95 -1.25
CA PRO A 56 8.71 6.13 -1.26
C PRO A 56 8.95 6.97 -2.53
N SER A 57 8.50 6.47 -3.68
CA SER A 57 8.73 7.06 -5.00
C SER A 57 7.98 8.37 -5.21
N GLY A 58 6.86 8.57 -4.51
CA GLY A 58 5.98 9.73 -4.68
C GLY A 58 4.96 9.53 -5.82
N HIS A 59 4.01 10.45 -5.95
CA HIS A 59 2.95 10.37 -6.96
C HIS A 59 2.63 11.75 -7.55
N TRP A 60 2.40 11.80 -8.88
CA TRP A 60 2.20 13.05 -9.61
C TRP A 60 0.93 13.80 -9.21
N ALA A 61 -0.16 13.10 -8.84
CA ALA A 61 -1.42 13.73 -8.49
C ALA A 61 -1.51 14.18 -7.02
N LYS A 62 -0.55 13.81 -6.16
CA LYS A 62 -0.65 14.05 -4.72
C LYS A 62 0.10 15.32 -4.31
N PHE A 63 -0.65 16.30 -3.82
CA PHE A 63 -0.13 17.54 -3.26
C PHE A 63 -0.12 17.46 -1.73
N ASP A 64 0.92 17.97 -1.10
CA ASP A 64 0.93 18.10 0.36
C ASP A 64 -0.12 19.14 0.79
N ASP A 65 -0.60 19.06 2.04
CA ASP A 65 -1.71 19.90 2.54
C ASP A 65 -1.46 21.40 2.36
N TRP A 66 -0.21 21.83 2.56
CA TRP A 66 0.18 23.22 2.38
C TRP A 66 0.18 23.63 0.91
N SER A 67 0.70 22.80 0.02
CA SER A 67 0.66 23.02 -1.44
C SER A 67 -0.78 23.06 -1.94
N SER A 68 -1.62 22.12 -1.50
CA SER A 68 -3.04 22.07 -1.84
C SER A 68 -3.77 23.36 -1.44
N LYS A 69 -3.57 23.82 -0.20
CA LYS A 69 -4.15 25.08 0.30
C LYS A 69 -3.65 26.29 -0.47
N SER A 70 -2.37 26.32 -0.81
CA SER A 70 -1.74 27.43 -1.53
C SER A 70 -2.20 27.50 -3.00
N ILE A 71 -2.29 26.36 -3.68
CA ILE A 71 -2.83 26.24 -5.05
C ILE A 71 -4.30 26.65 -5.09
N LEU A 72 -5.12 26.19 -4.13
CA LEU A 72 -6.53 26.57 -4.04
C LEU A 72 -6.70 28.07 -3.74
N ALA A 73 -5.90 28.64 -2.84
CA ALA A 73 -5.94 30.06 -2.52
C ALA A 73 -5.56 30.93 -3.73
N ALA A 74 -4.49 30.57 -4.44
CA ALA A 74 -4.07 31.26 -5.66
C ALA A 74 -5.07 31.07 -6.81
N GLY A 75 -5.64 29.87 -6.96
CA GLY A 75 -6.68 29.56 -7.95
C GLY A 75 -7.96 30.37 -7.76
N ARG A 76 -8.32 30.71 -6.52
CA ARG A 76 -9.43 31.62 -6.21
C ARG A 76 -9.15 33.07 -6.63
N LEU A 77 -7.89 33.48 -6.69
CA LEU A 77 -7.48 34.81 -7.15
C LEU A 77 -7.32 34.85 -8.68
N SER A 78 -6.75 33.79 -9.25
CA SER A 78 -6.59 33.61 -10.69
C SER A 78 -6.33 32.14 -11.02
N PHE A 79 -7.10 31.61 -11.97
CA PHE A 79 -6.93 30.25 -12.47
C PHE A 79 -5.49 30.00 -12.96
N LEU A 80 -4.89 30.96 -13.68
CA LEU A 80 -3.52 30.84 -14.20
C LEU A 80 -2.48 30.82 -13.07
N ALA A 81 -2.69 31.59 -11.99
CA ALA A 81 -1.80 31.59 -10.84
C ALA A 81 -1.84 30.24 -10.10
N GLY A 82 -3.04 29.68 -9.91
CA GLY A 82 -3.21 28.34 -9.36
C GLY A 82 -2.56 27.25 -10.22
N ALA A 83 -2.75 27.31 -11.54
CA ALA A 83 -2.12 26.38 -12.47
C ALA A 83 -0.59 26.50 -12.49
N GLY A 84 -0.06 27.73 -12.47
CA GLY A 84 1.39 27.98 -12.40
C GLY A 84 2.03 27.42 -11.13
N LEU A 85 1.40 27.62 -9.97
CA LEU A 85 1.86 27.03 -8.71
C LEU A 85 1.79 25.51 -8.72
N ALA A 86 0.73 24.93 -9.29
CA ALA A 86 0.63 23.48 -9.42
C ALA A 86 1.79 22.92 -10.25
N VAL A 87 2.09 23.51 -11.42
CA VAL A 87 3.22 23.07 -12.26
C VAL A 87 4.57 23.20 -11.52
N ALA A 88 4.80 24.32 -10.84
CA ALA A 88 6.03 24.55 -10.08
C ALA A 88 6.20 23.52 -8.94
N ASP A 89 5.13 23.29 -8.18
CA ASP A 89 5.11 22.30 -7.10
C ASP A 89 5.37 20.87 -7.64
N ARG A 90 4.78 20.50 -8.78
CA ARG A 90 5.04 19.20 -9.42
C ARG A 90 6.49 19.05 -9.88
N ALA A 91 7.09 20.09 -10.46
CA ALA A 91 8.50 20.08 -10.84
C ALA A 91 9.42 19.90 -9.61
N PHE A 92 9.11 20.59 -8.51
CA PHE A 92 9.85 20.46 -7.25
C PHE A 92 9.71 19.05 -6.64
N HIS A 93 8.50 18.51 -6.61
CA HIS A 93 8.21 17.15 -6.12
C HIS A 93 8.94 16.09 -6.93
N PHE A 94 8.96 16.22 -8.26
CA PHE A 94 9.68 15.30 -9.13
C PHE A 94 11.19 15.36 -8.88
N ASN A 95 11.77 16.56 -8.77
CA ASN A 95 13.20 16.72 -8.46
C ASN A 95 13.57 16.16 -7.09
N THR A 96 12.70 16.34 -6.09
CA THR A 96 12.87 15.74 -4.77
C THR A 96 12.85 14.22 -4.84
N SER A 97 11.96 13.66 -5.65
CA SER A 97 11.85 12.22 -5.87
C SER A 97 13.07 11.66 -6.61
N ARG A 98 13.66 12.40 -7.55
CA ARG A 98 14.95 12.06 -8.20
C ARG A 98 16.07 11.92 -7.18
N LYS A 99 16.28 12.94 -6.34
CA LYS A 99 17.31 12.93 -5.28
C LYS A 99 17.08 11.77 -4.30
N ARG A 100 15.81 11.51 -3.96
CA ARG A 100 15.42 10.39 -3.11
C ARG A 100 15.74 9.05 -3.76
N ALA A 101 15.49 8.86 -5.05
CA ALA A 101 15.83 7.62 -5.76
C ALA A 101 17.35 7.34 -5.72
N THR A 102 18.17 8.37 -5.93
CA THR A 102 19.64 8.26 -5.77
C THR A 102 20.02 7.85 -4.35
N ALA A 103 19.41 8.45 -3.31
CA ALA A 103 19.67 8.09 -1.92
C ALA A 103 19.22 6.66 -1.58
N MET A 104 18.04 6.24 -2.08
CA MET A 104 17.53 4.88 -1.91
C MET A 104 18.46 3.84 -2.57
N GLY A 105 19.01 4.14 -3.75
CA GLY A 105 19.95 3.27 -4.46
C GLY A 105 21.12 2.83 -3.58
N LYS A 106 21.72 3.77 -2.83
CA LYS A 106 22.83 3.49 -1.90
C LYS A 106 22.50 2.53 -0.75
N THR A 107 21.22 2.30 -0.49
CA THR A 107 20.74 1.42 0.59
C THR A 107 20.08 0.13 0.08
N LEU A 108 19.86 0.01 -1.23
CA LEU A 108 19.10 -1.11 -1.80
C LEU A 108 19.74 -2.46 -1.46
N LEU A 109 21.03 -2.62 -1.76
CA LEU A 109 21.69 -3.92 -1.67
C LEU A 109 21.84 -4.39 -0.22
N SER A 110 22.21 -3.51 0.71
CA SER A 110 22.35 -3.88 2.13
C SER A 110 21.02 -4.26 2.78
N GLN A 111 19.92 -3.57 2.43
CA GLN A 111 18.60 -3.91 2.93
C GLN A 111 18.06 -5.18 2.27
N LEU A 112 18.31 -5.36 0.97
CA LEU A 112 17.95 -6.57 0.25
C LEU A 112 18.67 -7.79 0.81
N GLU A 113 19.97 -7.69 1.07
CA GLU A 113 20.77 -8.76 1.69
C GLU A 113 20.21 -9.14 3.06
N THR A 114 19.90 -8.15 3.92
CA THR A 114 19.25 -8.40 5.22
C THR A 114 17.90 -9.12 5.06
N TYR A 115 17.11 -8.72 4.06
CA TYR A 115 15.83 -9.36 3.76
C TYR A 115 16.00 -10.79 3.27
N LEU A 116 16.93 -11.05 2.36
CA LEU A 116 17.22 -12.37 1.82
C LEU A 116 17.75 -13.30 2.90
N LEU A 117 18.68 -12.87 3.75
CA LEU A 117 19.19 -13.67 4.87
C LEU A 117 18.06 -14.12 5.81
N LYS A 118 17.07 -13.26 6.04
CA LYS A 118 15.94 -13.55 6.93
C LYS A 118 14.88 -14.44 6.28
N HIS A 119 14.58 -14.24 4.99
CA HIS A 119 13.40 -14.85 4.35
C HIS A 119 13.75 -15.91 3.29
N HIS A 120 14.92 -15.82 2.68
CA HIS A 120 15.39 -16.64 1.56
C HIS A 120 16.90 -16.95 1.66
N PRO A 121 17.38 -17.60 2.74
CA PRO A 121 18.82 -17.76 3.01
C PRO A 121 19.57 -18.60 1.96
N TYR A 122 18.85 -19.30 1.09
CA TYR A 122 19.39 -20.11 0.00
C TYR A 122 19.54 -19.34 -1.32
N VAL A 123 19.11 -18.07 -1.38
CA VAL A 123 19.31 -17.22 -2.57
C VAL A 123 20.76 -16.77 -2.62
N SER A 124 21.47 -17.19 -3.66
CA SER A 124 22.88 -16.86 -3.90
C SER A 124 23.06 -15.77 -4.97
N LYS A 125 22.05 -15.57 -5.83
CA LYS A 125 22.09 -14.64 -6.95
C LYS A 125 20.81 -13.81 -7.07
N VAL A 126 20.94 -12.52 -7.37
CA VAL A 126 19.79 -11.65 -7.67
C VAL A 126 19.89 -10.99 -9.03
N ASN A 127 18.79 -10.98 -9.78
CA ASN A 127 18.64 -10.13 -10.95
C ASN A 127 17.87 -8.86 -10.55
N LEU A 128 18.23 -7.71 -11.11
CA LEU A 128 17.62 -6.42 -10.79
C LEU A 128 16.83 -5.88 -11.99
N VAL A 129 15.57 -5.53 -11.78
CA VAL A 129 14.69 -4.95 -12.81
C VAL A 129 14.20 -3.59 -12.33
N GLY A 130 14.70 -2.51 -12.94
CA GLY A 130 14.36 -1.14 -12.55
C GLY A 130 13.59 -0.41 -13.63
N HIS A 131 12.39 0.11 -13.31
CA HIS A 131 11.60 0.95 -14.22
C HIS A 131 11.71 2.44 -13.86
N SER A 132 11.91 3.33 -14.82
CA SER A 132 11.86 4.78 -14.58
C SER A 132 12.82 5.22 -13.45
N LEU A 133 12.34 5.91 -12.40
CA LEU A 133 13.15 6.21 -11.20
C LEU A 133 13.65 4.95 -10.47
N GLY A 134 12.98 3.82 -10.58
CA GLY A 134 13.50 2.54 -10.11
C GLY A 134 14.76 2.11 -10.86
N GLY A 135 14.88 2.46 -12.15
CA GLY A 135 16.14 2.33 -12.90
C GLY A 135 17.24 3.21 -12.33
N ARG A 136 16.92 4.45 -11.91
CA ARG A 136 17.86 5.33 -11.19
C ARG A 136 18.33 4.71 -9.88
N VAL A 137 17.42 4.11 -9.10
CA VAL A 137 17.76 3.39 -7.86
C VAL A 137 18.78 2.27 -8.16
N VAL A 138 18.51 1.45 -9.18
CA VAL A 138 19.40 0.34 -9.57
C VAL A 138 20.78 0.84 -10.02
N ILE A 139 20.83 1.84 -10.92
CA ILE A 139 22.10 2.43 -11.38
C ILE A 139 22.93 2.89 -10.18
N HIS A 140 22.36 3.70 -9.28
CA HIS A 140 23.11 4.21 -8.13
C HIS A 140 23.45 3.13 -7.10
N ALA A 141 22.65 2.07 -6.97
CA ALA A 141 23.01 0.93 -6.13
C ALA A 141 24.29 0.23 -6.63
N LEU A 142 24.41 0.06 -7.95
CA LEU A 142 25.56 -0.60 -8.58
C LEU A 142 26.80 0.31 -8.65
N LEU A 143 26.62 1.61 -8.83
CA LEU A 143 27.73 2.58 -8.74
C LEU A 143 28.27 2.68 -7.30
N ASP A 144 27.42 2.58 -6.27
CA ASP A 144 27.84 2.62 -4.86
C ASP A 144 28.68 1.39 -4.45
N LEU A 145 28.59 0.27 -5.18
CA LEU A 145 29.43 -0.91 -4.97
C LEU A 145 30.90 -0.67 -5.34
N GLN A 146 31.21 0.32 -6.17
CA GLN A 146 32.57 0.51 -6.72
C GLN A 146 33.64 0.73 -5.65
N GLY A 147 33.27 1.25 -4.47
CA GLY A 147 34.17 1.52 -3.36
C GLY A 147 34.19 0.48 -2.24
N LYS A 148 33.48 -0.65 -2.37
CA LYS A 148 33.35 -1.66 -1.30
C LYS A 148 34.13 -2.94 -1.65
N PRO A 149 34.82 -3.57 -0.68
CA PRO A 149 35.51 -4.84 -0.91
C PRO A 149 34.51 -5.94 -1.30
N ALA A 150 34.93 -6.82 -2.20
CA ALA A 150 34.14 -7.92 -2.74
C ALA A 150 34.10 -9.12 -1.77
N ASP A 151 33.77 -8.88 -0.50
CA ASP A 151 33.67 -9.92 0.53
C ASP A 151 32.27 -10.55 0.49
N ASP A 152 32.17 -11.90 0.51
CA ASP A 152 30.98 -12.78 0.64
C ASP A 152 29.60 -12.20 0.21
N SER A 153 29.60 -11.38 -0.83
CA SER A 153 28.48 -10.49 -1.14
C SER A 153 27.53 -11.13 -2.13
N LEU A 154 26.25 -10.78 -1.98
CA LEU A 154 25.17 -11.15 -2.88
C LEU A 154 25.57 -10.97 -4.36
N VAL A 155 25.57 -12.07 -5.13
CA VAL A 155 25.97 -12.02 -6.54
C VAL A 155 24.88 -11.33 -7.35
N ILE A 156 25.23 -10.22 -8.00
CA ILE A 156 24.32 -9.54 -8.93
C ILE A 156 24.38 -10.22 -10.29
N GLY A 157 23.24 -10.65 -10.80
CA GLY A 157 23.06 -11.28 -12.11
C GLY A 157 22.71 -10.30 -13.21
N ASP A 158 21.65 -10.62 -13.94
CA ASP A 158 21.16 -9.76 -15.01
C ASP A 158 20.53 -8.49 -14.44
N VAL A 159 20.79 -7.36 -15.10
CA VAL A 159 20.23 -6.05 -14.75
C VAL A 159 19.43 -5.52 -15.93
N LEU A 160 18.13 -5.33 -15.75
CA LEU A 160 17.23 -4.82 -16.78
C LEU A 160 16.74 -3.42 -16.39
N LEU A 161 17.20 -2.42 -17.13
CA LEU A 161 16.77 -1.03 -17.02
C LEU A 161 15.64 -0.78 -18.02
N MET A 162 14.43 -0.50 -17.54
CA MET A 162 13.24 -0.23 -18.34
C MET A 162 12.90 1.25 -18.30
N ALA A 163 13.02 1.96 -19.43
CA ALA A 163 12.76 3.41 -19.47
C ALA A 163 13.46 4.17 -18.31
N ALA A 164 14.73 3.86 -18.02
CA ALA A 164 15.41 4.39 -16.84
C ALA A 164 15.49 5.92 -16.85
N ALA A 165 14.97 6.54 -15.79
CA ALA A 165 14.92 7.98 -15.59
C ALA A 165 16.19 8.48 -14.89
N SER A 166 17.34 8.22 -15.49
CA SER A 166 18.66 8.66 -15.04
C SER A 166 19.58 8.82 -16.25
N THR A 167 20.54 9.74 -16.17
CA THR A 167 21.71 9.69 -17.03
C THR A 167 22.53 8.43 -16.70
N LEU A 168 23.05 7.77 -17.73
CA LEU A 168 24.03 6.69 -17.63
C LEU A 168 25.02 6.89 -18.78
N SER A 169 26.29 7.10 -18.47
CA SER A 169 27.36 7.16 -19.48
C SER A 169 27.85 5.76 -19.86
N GLY A 170 28.53 5.64 -21.01
CA GLY A 170 29.16 4.38 -21.43
C GLY A 170 30.21 3.88 -20.43
N ASP A 171 30.99 4.79 -19.82
CA ASP A 171 32.00 4.44 -18.82
C ASP A 171 31.35 3.91 -17.52
N GLU A 172 30.28 4.55 -17.06
CA GLU A 172 29.49 4.05 -15.92
C GLU A 172 28.88 2.68 -16.23
N ALA A 173 28.31 2.50 -17.44
CA ALA A 173 27.73 1.23 -17.87
C ALA A 173 28.76 0.11 -17.94
N LYS A 174 29.95 0.40 -18.47
CA LYS A 174 31.10 -0.52 -18.47
C LYS A 174 31.48 -0.92 -17.04
N THR A 175 31.60 0.06 -16.15
CA THR A 175 31.98 -0.19 -14.75
C THR A 175 30.93 -1.02 -14.01
N ILE A 176 29.64 -0.80 -14.29
CA ILE A 176 28.57 -1.66 -13.78
C ILE A 176 28.70 -3.07 -14.35
N GLY A 177 28.96 -3.20 -15.65
CA GLY A 177 29.16 -4.48 -16.34
C GLY A 177 30.27 -5.34 -15.72
N GLU A 178 31.36 -4.73 -15.26
CA GLU A 178 32.48 -5.42 -14.60
C GLU A 178 32.14 -5.96 -13.19
N ARG A 179 31.06 -5.48 -12.57
CA ARG A 179 30.63 -5.88 -11.21
C ARG A 179 29.49 -6.89 -11.19
N ILE A 180 28.85 -7.16 -12.33
CA ILE A 180 27.72 -8.10 -12.42
C ILE A 180 28.17 -9.42 -13.05
N ASN A 181 27.58 -10.52 -12.58
CA ASN A 181 27.70 -11.85 -13.16
C ASN A 181 26.48 -12.14 -14.07
N GLY A 182 26.31 -11.27 -15.06
CA GLY A 182 25.17 -11.25 -15.98
C GLY A 182 25.33 -10.17 -17.04
N LYS A 183 24.22 -9.78 -17.67
CA LYS A 183 24.19 -8.70 -18.67
C LYS A 183 23.45 -7.47 -18.15
N LEU A 184 23.95 -6.29 -18.54
CA LEU A 184 23.28 -5.01 -18.33
C LEU A 184 22.45 -4.68 -19.57
N TYR A 185 21.13 -4.76 -19.46
CA TYR A 185 20.19 -4.43 -20.53
C TYR A 185 19.61 -3.03 -20.34
N ASN A 186 19.54 -2.28 -21.44
CA ASN A 186 18.85 -1.00 -21.51
C ASN A 186 17.66 -1.12 -22.46
N ALA A 187 16.45 -1.32 -21.91
CA ALA A 187 15.20 -1.29 -22.67
C ALA A 187 14.70 0.15 -22.77
N TRP A 188 14.81 0.72 -23.98
CA TRP A 188 14.62 2.15 -24.22
C TRP A 188 13.63 2.41 -25.36
N SER A 189 13.00 3.59 -25.33
CA SER A 189 12.09 4.05 -26.38
C SER A 189 12.22 5.54 -26.59
N SER A 190 12.44 5.97 -27.84
CA SER A 190 12.41 7.40 -28.22
C SER A 190 11.00 8.01 -28.09
N ASP A 191 9.96 7.16 -28.17
CA ASP A 191 8.55 7.53 -28.08
C ASP A 191 8.09 7.82 -26.64
N ASP A 192 8.94 7.51 -25.65
CA ASP A 192 8.70 7.85 -24.25
C ASP A 192 8.83 9.36 -24.02
N LYS A 193 7.67 10.04 -24.09
CA LYS A 193 7.57 11.49 -23.85
C LYS A 193 7.62 11.87 -22.38
N VAL A 194 7.37 10.95 -21.45
CA VAL A 194 7.39 11.27 -20.02
C VAL A 194 8.82 11.57 -19.57
N LEU A 195 9.78 10.84 -20.11
CA LEU A 195 11.19 11.05 -19.80
C LEU A 195 11.76 12.38 -20.33
N LEU A 196 11.07 13.08 -21.24
CA LEU A 196 11.42 14.46 -21.61
C LEU A 196 11.22 15.44 -20.46
N PHE A 197 10.34 15.13 -19.50
CA PHE A 197 10.14 15.94 -18.30
C PHE A 197 11.26 15.74 -17.26
N ASN A 198 12.22 14.84 -17.51
CA ASN A 198 13.44 14.75 -16.69
C ASN A 198 14.41 15.90 -17.02
N LEU A 199 14.02 17.12 -16.65
CA LEU A 199 14.72 18.36 -16.98
C LEU A 199 16.21 18.28 -16.58
N GLY A 200 17.07 18.57 -17.55
CA GLY A 200 18.53 18.63 -17.38
C GLY A 200 19.28 17.30 -17.51
N GLU A 201 18.62 16.20 -17.87
CA GLU A 201 19.28 14.90 -18.05
C GLU A 201 18.84 14.20 -19.35
N ASN A 202 19.81 13.66 -20.09
CA ASN A 202 19.56 12.72 -21.18
C ASN A 202 19.32 11.33 -20.57
N SER A 203 18.04 10.99 -20.41
CA SER A 203 17.63 9.75 -19.73
C SER A 203 18.00 8.51 -20.56
N ALA A 204 18.67 7.55 -19.93
CA ALA A 204 19.05 6.27 -20.54
C ALA A 204 17.86 5.53 -21.17
N GLY A 205 16.66 5.69 -20.59
CA GLY A 205 15.43 5.12 -21.12
C GLY A 205 14.94 5.65 -22.48
N ARG A 206 15.59 6.68 -23.05
CA ARG A 206 15.21 7.27 -24.35
C ARG A 206 16.23 7.06 -25.47
N GLN A 207 17.35 6.42 -25.18
CA GLN A 207 18.47 6.31 -26.11
C GLN A 207 19.30 5.06 -25.85
N GLU A 208 20.13 4.70 -26.83
CA GLU A 208 21.16 3.69 -26.65
C GLU A 208 22.28 4.17 -25.73
N ILE A 209 22.86 3.24 -24.99
CA ILE A 209 23.99 3.48 -24.09
C ILE A 209 25.10 2.50 -24.46
N ASP A 210 26.31 3.01 -24.65
CA ASP A 210 27.48 2.18 -24.91
C ASP A 210 27.72 1.20 -23.76
N HIS A 211 28.26 0.01 -24.06
CA HIS A 211 28.50 -1.06 -23.09
C HIS A 211 27.25 -1.65 -22.41
N CYS A 212 26.04 -1.24 -22.80
CA CYS A 212 24.79 -1.93 -22.50
C CYS A 212 24.36 -2.86 -23.65
N GLN A 213 23.58 -3.89 -23.33
CA GLN A 213 22.74 -4.58 -24.30
C GLN A 213 21.50 -3.73 -24.57
N ASN A 214 21.51 -2.93 -25.61
CA ASN A 214 20.41 -2.03 -25.95
C ASN A 214 19.25 -2.82 -26.58
N VAL A 215 18.06 -2.66 -25.99
CA VAL A 215 16.81 -3.33 -26.41
C VAL A 215 15.82 -2.26 -26.85
N PRO A 216 15.69 -1.99 -28.16
CA PRO A 216 14.79 -0.96 -28.66
C PRO A 216 13.32 -1.38 -28.52
N MET A 217 12.53 -0.56 -27.83
CA MET A 217 11.11 -0.77 -27.54
C MET A 217 10.24 0.17 -28.38
N HIS A 218 10.24 0.00 -29.71
CA HIS A 218 9.49 0.87 -30.62
C HIS A 218 8.00 0.96 -30.28
N GLY A 219 7.47 2.18 -30.22
CA GLY A 219 6.08 2.47 -29.88
C GLY A 219 5.72 2.29 -28.40
N PHE A 220 6.68 2.05 -27.50
CA PHE A 220 6.42 2.04 -26.06
C PHE A 220 6.37 3.46 -25.51
N GLY A 221 5.28 3.80 -24.84
CA GLY A 221 5.20 4.90 -23.89
C GLY A 221 5.71 4.50 -22.50
N HIS A 222 5.84 5.48 -21.60
CA HIS A 222 6.42 5.27 -20.27
C HIS A 222 5.70 4.23 -19.40
N THR A 223 4.37 4.18 -19.52
CA THR A 223 3.50 3.31 -18.72
C THR A 223 3.32 1.92 -19.31
N ASP A 224 3.82 1.68 -20.53
CA ASP A 224 3.58 0.42 -21.25
C ASP A 224 4.46 -0.73 -20.75
N TYR A 225 5.56 -0.41 -20.08
CA TYR A 225 6.57 -1.40 -19.67
C TYR A 225 6.04 -2.44 -18.68
N TRP A 226 5.21 -2.04 -17.72
CA TRP A 226 4.64 -2.99 -16.75
C TRP A 226 3.57 -3.88 -17.38
N PRO A 227 2.50 -3.36 -18.02
CA PRO A 227 1.47 -4.21 -18.62
C PRO A 227 1.99 -5.13 -19.73
N ARG A 228 3.15 -4.81 -20.32
CA ARG A 228 3.78 -5.56 -21.42
C ARG A 228 5.17 -6.08 -21.04
N LEU A 229 5.37 -6.38 -19.76
CA LEU A 229 6.64 -6.83 -19.22
C LEU A 229 7.14 -8.10 -19.91
N ASP A 230 6.24 -9.01 -20.30
CA ASP A 230 6.56 -10.22 -21.08
C ASP A 230 7.28 -9.90 -22.39
N ARG A 231 6.85 -8.84 -23.10
CA ARG A 231 7.48 -8.38 -24.35
C ARG A 231 8.87 -7.83 -24.10
N VAL A 232 9.07 -7.09 -23.02
CA VAL A 232 10.39 -6.54 -22.63
C VAL A 232 11.35 -7.68 -22.29
N LEU A 233 10.93 -8.61 -21.43
CA LEU A 233 11.74 -9.76 -20.99
C LEU A 233 12.12 -10.68 -22.15
N ARG A 234 11.20 -10.89 -23.09
CA ARG A 234 11.46 -11.67 -24.31
C ARG A 234 12.45 -10.97 -25.22
N ALA A 235 12.29 -9.66 -25.45
CA ALA A 235 13.16 -8.89 -26.32
C ALA A 235 14.58 -8.77 -25.76
N SER A 236 14.73 -8.69 -24.44
CA SER A 236 16.05 -8.69 -23.79
C SER A 236 16.67 -10.07 -23.65
N GLY A 237 15.88 -11.15 -23.72
CA GLY A 237 16.37 -12.50 -23.40
C GLY A 237 16.76 -12.62 -21.93
N PHE A 238 16.04 -11.94 -21.04
CA PHE A 238 16.35 -11.84 -19.60
C PHE A 238 16.45 -13.21 -18.93
N HIS A 239 17.52 -13.42 -18.16
CA HIS A 239 17.75 -14.70 -17.48
C HIS A 239 16.58 -15.08 -16.56
N GLY A 240 16.15 -16.34 -16.66
CA GLY A 240 15.02 -16.86 -15.88
C GLY A 240 13.68 -16.78 -16.60
N TYR A 241 13.56 -15.97 -17.66
CA TYR A 241 12.39 -15.98 -18.54
C TYR A 241 12.53 -17.06 -19.62
N ARG A 242 11.86 -18.21 -19.44
CA ARG A 242 11.94 -19.35 -20.37
C ARG A 242 11.08 -19.23 -21.63
N GLY A 243 10.49 -18.06 -21.89
CA GLY A 243 9.54 -17.86 -22.98
C GLY A 243 8.22 -18.58 -22.68
N GLY A 244 7.25 -17.86 -22.12
CA GLY A 244 5.86 -18.30 -22.14
C GLY A 244 5.25 -18.13 -23.54
N LEU A 245 4.13 -18.79 -23.81
CA LEU A 245 3.22 -18.34 -24.87
C LEU A 245 3.02 -16.81 -24.69
N PRO A 246 3.12 -15.99 -25.74
CA PRO A 246 2.86 -14.57 -25.63
C PRO A 246 1.52 -14.36 -24.90
N SER A 247 1.44 -13.44 -23.93
CA SER A 247 0.15 -13.10 -23.32
C SER A 247 -0.89 -12.68 -24.36
N ALA A 248 -0.44 -12.27 -25.55
CA ALA A 248 -1.29 -12.03 -26.72
C ALA A 248 -2.07 -13.26 -27.26
N ILE A 249 -1.74 -14.48 -26.82
CA ILE A 249 -2.44 -15.73 -27.23
C ILE A 249 -3.31 -16.30 -26.10
N GLN A 250 -3.17 -15.81 -24.87
CA GLN A 250 -4.24 -16.03 -23.91
C GLN A 250 -5.37 -15.07 -24.27
N PRO A 251 -6.58 -15.56 -24.59
CA PRO A 251 -7.73 -14.68 -24.57
C PRO A 251 -7.89 -14.24 -23.12
N GLU A 252 -7.26 -13.11 -22.74
CA GLU A 252 -7.90 -12.27 -21.74
C GLU A 252 -9.29 -12.04 -22.31
N LEU A 253 -10.28 -12.66 -21.68
CA LEU A 253 -11.65 -12.21 -21.78
C LEU A 253 -11.61 -10.77 -21.27
N VAL A 254 -11.28 -9.83 -22.15
CA VAL A 254 -11.49 -8.41 -21.94
C VAL A 254 -12.99 -8.26 -21.95
N ILE A 255 -13.60 -8.55 -20.80
CA ILE A 255 -15.00 -8.25 -20.54
C ILE A 255 -15.08 -6.74 -20.68
N LYS A 256 -15.64 -6.27 -21.81
CA LYS A 256 -15.89 -4.86 -22.01
C LYS A 256 -16.85 -4.42 -20.90
N ASN A 257 -16.36 -3.55 -20.00
CA ASN A 257 -17.05 -3.12 -18.78
C ASN A 257 -17.34 -4.28 -17.82
N PRO A 258 -16.32 -4.82 -17.12
CA PRO A 258 -16.57 -5.83 -16.10
C PRO A 258 -17.43 -5.23 -14.99
N ASP A 259 -18.34 -6.03 -14.45
CA ASP A 259 -19.17 -5.62 -13.32
C ASP A 259 -18.25 -5.22 -12.15
N PRO A 260 -18.30 -3.96 -11.66
CA PRO A 260 -17.39 -3.48 -10.63
C PRO A 260 -17.55 -4.21 -9.29
N VAL A 261 -18.70 -4.85 -9.05
CA VAL A 261 -18.95 -5.63 -7.83
C VAL A 261 -18.18 -6.94 -7.89
N VAL A 262 -18.30 -7.68 -9.00
CA VAL A 262 -17.68 -9.00 -9.17
C VAL A 262 -16.18 -8.88 -9.46
N ALA A 263 -15.76 -7.80 -10.14
CA ALA A 263 -14.34 -7.56 -10.43
C ALA A 263 -13.50 -7.20 -9.20
N ASP A 264 -14.12 -6.94 -8.05
CA ASP A 264 -13.45 -6.66 -6.79
C ASP A 264 -13.16 -7.94 -6.01
N HIS A 265 -12.27 -8.75 -6.58
CA HIS A 265 -11.83 -10.04 -6.05
C HIS A 265 -11.31 -9.98 -4.60
N LEU A 266 -10.87 -8.82 -4.12
CA LEU A 266 -10.41 -8.67 -2.72
C LEU A 266 -11.55 -8.75 -1.71
N LEU A 267 -12.77 -8.46 -2.16
CA LEU A 267 -13.97 -8.46 -1.34
C LEU A 267 -14.97 -9.52 -1.80
N TYR A 268 -15.30 -9.57 -3.09
CA TYR A 268 -16.31 -10.48 -3.63
C TYR A 268 -15.92 -11.95 -3.41
N ASP A 269 -14.77 -12.38 -3.94
CA ASP A 269 -14.29 -13.75 -3.82
C ASP A 269 -14.03 -14.12 -2.34
N LEU A 270 -13.55 -13.16 -1.54
CA LEU A 270 -13.34 -13.39 -0.11
C LEU A 270 -14.66 -13.66 0.64
N LEU A 271 -15.71 -12.88 0.34
CA LEU A 271 -17.05 -13.09 0.90
C LEU A 271 -17.72 -14.35 0.35
N GLU A 272 -17.39 -14.76 -0.87
CA GLU A 272 -17.84 -16.04 -1.43
C GLU A 272 -17.27 -17.22 -0.63
N LEU A 273 -15.96 -17.19 -0.37
CA LEU A 273 -15.21 -18.25 0.29
C LEU A 273 -15.37 -18.31 1.82
N THR A 274 -15.88 -17.24 2.45
CA THR A 274 -16.03 -17.18 3.90
C THR A 274 -17.33 -17.84 4.41
N SER A 275 -17.36 -18.19 5.70
CA SER A 275 -18.50 -18.83 6.33
C SER A 275 -19.72 -17.89 6.45
N ASP A 276 -20.91 -18.48 6.50
CA ASP A 276 -22.16 -17.72 6.71
C ASP A 276 -22.17 -16.94 8.03
N GLY A 277 -21.50 -17.45 9.07
CA GLY A 277 -21.33 -16.76 10.35
C GLY A 277 -20.60 -15.43 10.18
N ILE A 278 -19.47 -15.43 9.45
CA ILE A 278 -18.68 -14.23 9.19
C ILE A 278 -19.41 -13.28 8.24
N ARG A 279 -20.04 -13.80 7.18
CA ARG A 279 -20.90 -12.99 6.28
C ARG A 279 -22.01 -12.28 7.06
N SER A 280 -22.63 -12.97 8.02
CA SER A 280 -23.69 -12.41 8.86
C SER A 280 -23.19 -11.26 9.74
N GLN A 281 -21.92 -11.29 10.20
CA GLN A 281 -21.33 -10.16 10.92
C GLN A 281 -21.11 -8.95 10.02
N VAL A 282 -20.65 -9.15 8.78
CA VAL A 282 -20.54 -8.07 7.79
C VAL A 282 -21.92 -7.44 7.54
N VAL A 283 -22.94 -8.25 7.29
CA VAL A 283 -24.34 -7.81 7.12
C VAL A 283 -24.82 -7.02 8.34
N LYS A 284 -24.63 -7.56 9.55
CA LYS A 284 -25.05 -6.96 10.82
C LYS A 284 -24.50 -5.53 10.95
N HIS A 285 -23.21 -5.34 10.69
CA HIS A 285 -22.60 -4.03 10.82
C HIS A 285 -22.99 -3.07 9.70
N LEU A 286 -23.08 -3.52 8.45
CA LEU A 286 -23.53 -2.68 7.34
C LEU A 286 -24.96 -2.15 7.58
N ARG A 287 -25.88 -3.00 8.06
CA ARG A 287 -27.26 -2.63 8.40
C ARG A 287 -27.39 -1.53 9.46
N SER A 288 -26.36 -1.33 10.29
CA SER A 288 -26.37 -0.23 11.26
C SER A 288 -26.33 1.16 10.60
N SER A 289 -25.93 1.24 9.32
CA SER A 289 -25.98 2.48 8.57
C SER A 289 -27.34 2.71 7.93
N SER A 290 -27.86 3.92 8.09
CA SER A 290 -29.07 4.40 7.40
C SER A 290 -28.92 4.51 5.88
N TRP A 291 -27.72 4.28 5.34
CA TRP A 291 -27.43 4.34 3.91
C TRP A 291 -27.42 2.98 3.22
N THR A 292 -27.66 1.89 3.94
CA THR A 292 -27.72 0.55 3.36
C THR A 292 -29.16 0.10 3.14
N LYS A 293 -29.39 -0.70 2.08
CA LYS A 293 -30.71 -1.27 1.73
C LYS A 293 -30.69 -2.80 1.72
N LEU A 294 -30.03 -3.40 2.70
CA LEU A 294 -29.91 -4.86 2.80
C LEU A 294 -31.17 -5.52 3.39
N GLU A 295 -31.98 -6.16 2.54
CA GLU A 295 -33.16 -6.99 2.89
C GLU A 295 -32.79 -8.28 3.65
N THR A 296 -33.73 -9.17 4.01
CA THR A 296 -33.48 -10.39 4.80
C THR A 296 -32.74 -11.52 4.07
N GLU A 297 -32.88 -11.61 2.75
CA GLU A 297 -32.11 -12.55 1.91
C GLU A 297 -30.94 -11.80 1.25
N HIS A 298 -29.73 -12.30 1.42
CA HIS A 298 -28.51 -11.59 1.04
C HIS A 298 -27.75 -12.34 -0.06
N PRO A 299 -28.15 -12.19 -1.34
CA PRO A 299 -27.29 -12.66 -2.41
C PRO A 299 -25.95 -11.92 -2.30
N LEU A 300 -24.85 -12.68 -2.36
CA LEU A 300 -23.47 -12.21 -2.24
C LEU A 300 -23.22 -10.91 -3.01
N TYR A 301 -23.77 -10.82 -4.21
CA TYR A 301 -23.72 -9.63 -5.06
C TYR A 301 -24.26 -8.37 -4.39
N LEU A 302 -25.45 -8.41 -3.78
CA LEU A 302 -26.04 -7.25 -3.11
C LEU A 302 -25.23 -6.87 -1.86
N LEU A 303 -24.73 -7.85 -1.11
CA LEU A 303 -23.86 -7.59 0.04
C LEU A 303 -22.60 -6.82 -0.37
N THR A 304 -21.89 -7.32 -1.38
CA THR A 304 -20.67 -6.67 -1.89
C THR A 304 -20.98 -5.27 -2.44
N LYS A 305 -22.06 -5.14 -3.22
CA LYS A 305 -22.48 -3.85 -3.79
C LYS A 305 -22.78 -2.81 -2.71
N GLU A 306 -23.52 -3.17 -1.66
CA GLU A 306 -23.85 -2.26 -0.57
C GLU A 306 -22.60 -1.86 0.23
N PHE A 307 -21.68 -2.80 0.46
CA PHE A 307 -20.37 -2.50 1.05
C PHE A 307 -19.62 -1.45 0.22
N GLN A 308 -19.54 -1.65 -1.10
CA GLN A 308 -18.85 -0.74 -2.01
C GLN A 308 -19.52 0.63 -2.10
N LEU A 309 -20.85 0.69 -2.04
CA LEU A 309 -21.61 1.95 -2.07
C LEU A 309 -21.45 2.77 -0.78
N LEU A 310 -21.30 2.10 0.37
CA LEU A 310 -21.06 2.73 1.66
C LEU A 310 -19.68 3.41 1.72
N GLY A 311 -18.70 2.85 1.01
CA GLY A 311 -17.40 3.46 0.84
C GLY A 311 -17.45 4.67 -0.09
N GLY A 312 -17.22 5.88 0.44
CA GLY A 312 -17.19 7.14 -0.32
C GLY A 312 -18.33 8.10 0.06
N HIS A 313 -18.39 9.26 -0.60
CA HIS A 313 -19.57 10.13 -0.49
C HIS A 313 -20.71 9.48 -1.27
N CYS A 314 -21.79 9.09 -0.60
CA CYS A 314 -22.95 8.42 -1.23
C CYS A 314 -23.47 9.19 -2.47
N LEU A 315 -23.48 10.53 -2.45
CA LEU A 315 -23.85 11.38 -3.57
C LEU A 315 -22.89 11.30 -4.77
N VAL A 316 -21.59 11.13 -4.51
CA VAL A 316 -20.56 10.97 -5.54
C VAL A 316 -20.61 9.56 -6.14
N ASN A 317 -20.89 8.54 -5.33
CA ASN A 317 -21.08 7.16 -5.80
C ASN A 317 -22.37 7.02 -6.62
N LEU A 318 -23.45 7.72 -6.22
CA LEU A 318 -24.69 7.83 -6.98
C LEU A 318 -24.45 8.49 -8.35
N ALA A 319 -23.64 9.57 -8.41
CA ALA A 319 -23.27 10.25 -9.65
C ALA A 319 -22.32 9.42 -10.55
N ARG A 320 -21.49 8.56 -9.97
CA ARG A 320 -20.58 7.65 -10.69
C ARG A 320 -21.25 6.35 -11.17
N GLY A 321 -22.45 6.06 -10.69
CA GLY A 321 -23.18 4.83 -10.98
C GLY A 321 -22.54 3.54 -10.43
N LYS A 322 -21.51 3.64 -9.58
CA LYS A 322 -20.81 2.50 -8.96
C LYS A 322 -20.17 2.87 -7.62
N GLY A 323 -20.01 1.88 -6.75
CA GLY A 323 -19.29 2.00 -5.48
C GLY A 323 -17.76 1.98 -5.63
N LEU A 324 -17.05 2.20 -4.53
CA LEU A 324 -15.60 2.13 -4.49
C LEU A 324 -15.12 0.67 -4.37
N LYS A 325 -13.98 0.32 -4.98
CA LYS A 325 -13.33 -0.97 -4.74
C LYS A 325 -12.83 -1.04 -3.30
N TYR A 326 -12.73 -2.25 -2.75
CA TYR A 326 -12.34 -2.47 -1.36
C TYR A 326 -11.03 -1.79 -0.96
N VAL A 327 -9.99 -1.84 -1.81
CA VAL A 327 -8.72 -1.11 -1.54
C VAL A 327 -8.93 0.40 -1.45
N GLN A 328 -9.79 0.96 -2.30
CA GLN A 328 -10.10 2.39 -2.28
C GLN A 328 -10.87 2.78 -1.01
N ILE A 329 -11.72 1.87 -0.52
CA ILE A 329 -12.40 2.03 0.77
C ILE A 329 -11.37 2.05 1.91
N LEU A 330 -10.44 1.10 1.94
CA LEU A 330 -9.37 1.07 2.93
C LEU A 330 -8.52 2.34 2.86
N LEU A 331 -8.17 2.83 1.66
CA LEU A 331 -7.38 4.05 1.48
C LEU A 331 -8.13 5.28 2.02
N MET A 332 -9.42 5.38 1.72
CA MET A 332 -10.29 6.43 2.24
C MET A 332 -10.38 6.41 3.78
N LEU A 333 -10.48 5.22 4.39
CA LEU A 333 -10.50 5.09 5.85
C LEU A 333 -9.13 5.41 6.46
N ALA A 334 -8.05 4.96 5.85
CA ALA A 334 -6.68 5.27 6.28
C ALA A 334 -6.41 6.78 6.23
N GLU A 335 -6.86 7.48 5.18
CA GLU A 335 -6.79 8.94 5.09
C GLU A 335 -7.57 9.62 6.22
N HIS A 336 -8.77 9.13 6.54
CA HIS A 336 -9.58 9.66 7.63
C HIS A 336 -8.93 9.50 9.01
N TYR A 337 -8.18 8.42 9.22
CA TYR A 337 -7.40 8.19 10.44
C TYR A 337 -5.98 8.79 10.39
N GLY A 338 -5.61 9.50 9.32
CA GLY A 338 -4.30 10.14 9.17
C GLY A 338 -3.14 9.17 8.97
N LEU A 339 -3.40 7.95 8.52
CA LEU A 339 -2.42 6.85 8.39
C LEU A 339 -1.63 6.85 7.07
N VAL A 340 -1.76 7.91 6.27
CA VAL A 340 -1.29 7.93 4.89
C VAL A 340 0.24 7.76 4.78
N SER A 341 1.00 8.21 5.78
CA SER A 341 2.45 8.01 5.85
C SER A 341 2.84 6.55 6.11
N GLU A 342 2.09 5.90 6.99
CA GLU A 342 2.31 4.53 7.48
C GLU A 342 1.89 3.48 6.45
N LEU A 343 1.00 3.84 5.52
CA LEU A 343 0.65 2.97 4.38
C LEU A 343 1.86 2.56 3.53
N HIS A 344 2.95 3.34 3.55
CA HIS A 344 4.17 2.96 2.85
C HIS A 344 4.72 1.61 3.32
N ASP A 345 4.59 1.32 4.62
CA ASP A 345 5.09 0.12 5.27
C ASP A 345 4.20 -1.12 5.01
N CYS A 346 3.05 -0.93 4.34
CA CYS A 346 2.09 -1.99 3.99
C CYS A 346 2.26 -2.41 2.52
N ALA A 347 2.88 -3.55 2.25
CA ALA A 347 2.95 -4.14 0.91
C ALA A 347 1.71 -4.96 0.51
N GLN A 348 0.97 -5.47 1.50
CA GLN A 348 -0.20 -6.32 1.30
C GLN A 348 -1.47 -5.70 1.89
N VAL A 349 -2.64 -6.09 1.35
CA VAL A 349 -3.95 -5.60 1.83
C VAL A 349 -4.17 -5.99 3.29
N ILE A 350 -3.74 -7.18 3.69
CA ILE A 350 -3.88 -7.66 5.07
C ILE A 350 -3.08 -6.81 6.07
N GLU A 351 -1.92 -6.28 5.67
CA GLU A 351 -1.12 -5.37 6.50
C GLU A 351 -1.81 -4.02 6.67
N MET A 352 -2.47 -3.54 5.61
CA MET A 352 -3.25 -2.30 5.63
C MET A 352 -4.52 -2.44 6.49
N GLU A 353 -5.21 -3.58 6.39
CA GLU A 353 -6.33 -3.92 7.27
C GLU A 353 -5.86 -3.97 8.74
N ALA A 354 -4.76 -4.68 9.03
CA ALA A 354 -4.19 -4.78 10.37
C ALA A 354 -3.85 -3.40 10.96
N LEU A 355 -3.17 -2.54 10.18
CA LEU A 355 -2.83 -1.17 10.59
C LEU A 355 -4.08 -0.32 10.86
N LEU A 356 -5.07 -0.39 9.97
CA LEU A 356 -6.31 0.38 10.12
C LEU A 356 -7.09 -0.07 11.35
N ILE A 357 -7.31 -1.38 11.49
CA ILE A 357 -8.06 -1.95 12.60
C ILE A 357 -7.34 -1.69 13.93
N SER A 358 -6.03 -1.89 13.99
CA SER A 358 -5.27 -1.61 15.22
C SER A 358 -5.40 -0.14 15.61
N LYS A 359 -5.35 0.79 14.63
CA LYS A 359 -5.56 2.20 14.90
C LYS A 359 -6.99 2.52 15.36
N CYS A 360 -8.01 1.88 14.79
CA CYS A 360 -9.40 2.05 15.22
C CYS A 360 -9.61 1.62 16.67
N PHE A 361 -9.06 0.46 17.06
CA PHE A 361 -9.10 -0.03 18.44
C PHE A 361 -8.28 0.86 19.39
N GLN A 362 -7.05 1.24 19.01
CA GLN A 362 -6.23 2.17 19.79
C GLN A 362 -6.95 3.51 20.01
N SER A 363 -7.60 4.05 18.97
CA SER A 363 -8.30 5.34 19.07
C SER A 363 -9.55 5.24 19.96
N SER A 364 -10.21 4.09 20.00
CA SER A 364 -11.47 3.90 20.75
C SER A 364 -11.25 3.47 22.19
N PHE A 365 -10.22 2.66 22.47
CA PHE A 365 -10.00 2.01 23.77
C PHE A 365 -8.61 2.27 24.36
N GLY A 366 -7.75 3.00 23.66
CA GLY A 366 -6.37 3.24 24.08
C GLY A 366 -5.40 2.10 23.76
N GLU A 367 -4.13 2.29 24.13
CA GLU A 367 -3.01 1.42 23.75
C GLU A 367 -3.00 0.07 24.44
N GLU A 368 -3.66 -0.05 25.60
CA GLU A 368 -3.70 -1.28 26.40
C GLU A 368 -4.65 -2.34 25.82
N HIS A 369 -5.46 -1.99 24.82
CA HIS A 369 -6.42 -2.91 24.22
C HIS A 369 -5.69 -4.02 23.45
N VAL A 370 -6.16 -5.27 23.58
CA VAL A 370 -5.52 -6.46 22.96
C VAL A 370 -5.33 -6.35 21.44
N LEU A 371 -6.23 -5.65 20.74
CA LEU A 371 -6.16 -5.39 19.30
C LEU A 371 -5.53 -4.02 18.92
N ALA A 372 -5.01 -3.23 19.86
CA ALA A 372 -4.43 -1.91 19.55
C ALA A 372 -3.01 -1.96 18.97
N SER A 373 -2.26 -3.05 19.21
CA SER A 373 -0.91 -3.25 18.67
C SER A 373 -0.96 -3.88 17.29
N MET A 374 -0.45 -3.16 16.26
CA MET A 374 -0.34 -3.70 14.91
C MET A 374 0.60 -4.92 14.84
N GLN A 375 1.66 -4.97 15.66
CA GLN A 375 2.61 -6.08 15.63
C GLN A 375 1.98 -7.38 16.15
N ASP A 376 1.10 -7.26 17.14
CA ASP A 376 0.55 -8.42 17.85
C ASP A 376 -0.83 -8.83 17.34
N ILE A 377 -1.55 -7.94 16.63
CA ILE A 377 -2.96 -8.13 16.27
C ILE A 377 -3.24 -9.48 15.61
N VAL A 378 -2.37 -9.96 14.72
CA VAL A 378 -2.52 -11.25 14.05
C VAL A 378 -2.44 -12.40 15.06
N LEU A 379 -1.40 -12.40 15.91
CA LEU A 379 -1.21 -13.42 16.96
C LEU A 379 -2.37 -13.40 17.96
N GLN A 380 -2.83 -12.21 18.35
CA GLN A 380 -3.93 -12.04 19.28
C GLN A 380 -5.24 -12.57 18.70
N ILE A 381 -5.54 -12.28 17.43
CA ILE A 381 -6.74 -12.81 16.74
C ILE A 381 -6.70 -14.34 16.64
N HIS A 382 -5.53 -14.94 16.38
CA HIS A 382 -5.40 -16.40 16.38
C HIS A 382 -5.65 -17.01 17.76
N GLY A 383 -5.36 -16.28 18.85
CA GLY A 383 -5.62 -16.69 20.22
C GLY A 383 -7.08 -16.50 20.68
N LEU A 384 -7.91 -15.79 19.92
CA LEU A 384 -9.32 -15.55 20.25
C LEU A 384 -10.25 -16.53 19.52
N SER A 385 -11.31 -16.97 20.20
CA SER A 385 -12.43 -17.61 19.51
C SER A 385 -13.17 -16.61 18.61
N GLU A 386 -13.90 -17.13 17.62
CA GLU A 386 -14.71 -16.30 16.72
C GLU A 386 -15.68 -15.39 17.49
N LYS A 387 -16.35 -15.96 18.50
CA LYS A 387 -17.28 -15.22 19.35
C LYS A 387 -16.58 -14.08 20.11
N GLU A 388 -15.46 -14.36 20.76
CA GLU A 388 -14.71 -13.34 21.52
C GLU A 388 -14.21 -12.21 20.63
N TYR A 389 -13.76 -12.53 19.40
CA TYR A 389 -13.34 -11.51 18.45
C TYR A 389 -14.50 -10.58 18.06
N PHE A 390 -15.64 -11.14 17.67
CA PHE A 390 -16.78 -10.33 17.25
C PHE A 390 -17.43 -9.54 18.40
N GLU A 391 -17.30 -10.00 19.64
CA GLU A 391 -17.65 -9.18 20.82
C GLU A 391 -16.80 -7.91 20.92
N GLN A 392 -15.50 -7.97 20.58
CA GLN A 392 -14.66 -6.76 20.52
C GLN A 392 -15.05 -5.86 19.34
N VAL A 393 -15.43 -6.44 18.20
CA VAL A 393 -15.91 -5.67 17.02
C VAL A 393 -17.24 -4.97 17.33
N ASP A 394 -18.14 -5.63 18.05
CA ASP A 394 -19.40 -5.04 18.54
C ASP A 394 -19.15 -3.87 19.49
N ALA A 395 -18.19 -4.03 20.42
CA ALA A 395 -17.79 -2.94 21.30
C ALA A 395 -17.23 -1.75 20.51
N LEU A 396 -16.43 -2.00 19.47
CA LEU A 396 -15.91 -0.96 18.57
C LEU A 396 -17.05 -0.27 17.79
N ALA A 397 -18.02 -1.04 17.30
CA ALA A 397 -19.19 -0.46 16.62
C ALA A 397 -19.96 0.46 17.57
N ALA A 398 -20.16 0.05 18.83
CA ALA A 398 -20.83 0.86 19.84
C ALA A 398 -20.06 2.15 20.17
N SER A 399 -18.73 2.09 20.30
CA SER A 399 -17.91 3.28 20.59
C SER A 399 -17.95 4.31 19.47
N LEU A 400 -18.17 3.89 18.23
CA LEU A 400 -18.26 4.76 17.04
C LEU A 400 -19.67 5.34 16.78
N THR A 401 -20.61 5.19 17.71
CA THR A 401 -21.95 5.81 17.61
C THR A 401 -21.98 7.19 18.25
N VAL A 402 -22.78 8.14 17.73
CA VAL A 402 -22.88 9.50 18.30
C VAL A 402 -23.34 9.48 19.76
N THR A 403 -24.17 8.51 20.12
CA THR A 403 -24.70 8.31 21.48
C THR A 403 -23.61 7.99 22.51
N SER A 404 -22.50 7.34 22.12
CA SER A 404 -21.38 7.06 23.03
C SER A 404 -20.69 8.34 23.54
N TYR A 405 -20.73 9.41 22.73
CA TYR A 405 -20.14 10.72 23.06
C TYR A 405 -21.09 11.67 23.79
N ILE A 406 -22.39 11.37 23.79
CA ILE A 406 -23.44 12.14 24.49
C ILE A 406 -23.73 11.54 25.88
N SER A 407 -23.25 10.32 26.14
CA SER A 407 -23.47 9.62 27.39
C SER A 407 -22.73 10.29 28.57
N THR A 408 -23.47 10.59 29.63
CA THR A 408 -23.00 11.23 30.87
C THR A 408 -22.02 10.35 31.66
N PRO A 409 -21.26 10.91 32.64
CA PRO A 409 -20.17 10.23 33.37
C PRO A 409 -20.55 8.96 34.14
N GLU A 410 -21.83 8.60 34.20
CA GLU A 410 -22.36 7.43 34.91
C GLU A 410 -22.47 6.18 34.02
N THR A 411 -22.06 6.26 32.75
CA THR A 411 -22.05 5.10 31.86
C THR A 411 -20.75 4.31 32.09
N PRO A 412 -20.79 3.04 32.52
CA PRO A 412 -19.58 2.27 32.76
C PRO A 412 -18.74 2.21 31.47
N ALA A 413 -17.44 2.49 31.58
CA ALA A 413 -16.51 2.37 30.47
C ALA A 413 -16.64 0.97 29.85
N PRO A 414 -16.62 0.82 28.51
CA PRO A 414 -16.73 -0.48 27.87
C PRO A 414 -15.65 -1.41 28.46
N VAL A 415 -16.07 -2.56 28.98
CA VAL A 415 -15.15 -3.56 29.52
C VAL A 415 -14.53 -4.29 28.33
N TYR A 416 -13.26 -4.01 28.05
CA TYR A 416 -12.49 -4.67 26.99
C TYR A 416 -11.26 -5.38 27.56
N ARG A 417 -10.73 -6.34 26.80
CA ARG A 417 -9.59 -7.15 27.24
C ARG A 417 -8.30 -6.35 27.10
N LYS A 418 -7.58 -6.20 28.20
CA LYS A 418 -6.24 -5.60 28.23
C LYS A 418 -5.16 -6.65 27.96
N THR A 419 -4.05 -6.24 27.37
CA THR A 419 -2.83 -7.06 27.31
C THR A 419 -2.42 -7.46 28.74
N GLY A 420 -2.30 -8.76 29.01
CA GLY A 420 -2.40 -9.33 30.36
C GLY A 420 -1.55 -8.65 31.43
N SER A 421 -2.17 -8.30 32.57
CA SER A 421 -1.48 -8.23 33.86
C SER A 421 -1.72 -9.52 34.61
N ALA A 422 -0.64 -10.18 35.03
CA ALA A 422 -0.71 -11.16 36.09
C ALA A 422 -1.38 -10.56 37.33
N GLN A 423 -2.13 -11.38 38.06
CA GLN A 423 -2.71 -11.03 39.35
C GLN A 423 -1.65 -10.49 40.31
N THR A 424 -1.81 -9.23 40.73
CA THR A 424 -1.39 -8.68 42.02
C THR A 424 -2.33 -7.49 42.23
N GLY A 425 -3.25 -7.50 43.19
CA GLY A 425 -2.96 -7.42 44.61
C GLY A 425 -3.63 -6.14 45.12
N ASP A 426 -4.59 -6.34 46.01
CA ASP A 426 -5.43 -5.38 46.70
C ASP A 426 -4.76 -4.02 46.99
N SER A 427 -5.42 -2.91 46.63
CA SER A 427 -5.07 -1.57 47.11
C SER A 427 -6.33 -0.70 47.15
N LYS A 428 -6.91 -0.61 48.35
CA LYS A 428 -7.92 0.38 48.74
C LYS A 428 -7.31 1.77 48.76
N GLU A 429 -7.96 2.73 48.10
CA GLU A 429 -7.98 4.17 48.40
C GLU A 429 -8.93 4.81 47.36
N LEU A 430 -9.77 5.81 47.59
CA LEU A 430 -10.32 6.49 48.75
C LEU A 430 -11.50 7.29 48.14
N VAL A 431 -12.71 7.16 48.66
CA VAL A 431 -13.83 8.03 48.28
C VAL A 431 -13.61 9.39 48.93
N LEU A 432 -13.69 10.49 48.18
CA LEU A 432 -14.04 11.81 48.73
C LEU A 432 -14.61 12.77 47.67
N ALA A 433 -15.85 13.17 47.95
CA ALA A 433 -16.48 14.48 47.78
C ALA A 433 -16.64 15.09 46.38
N SER A 434 -17.89 15.02 45.93
CA SER A 434 -18.58 15.98 45.08
C SER A 434 -18.37 17.45 45.48
N GLY A 435 -18.01 18.28 44.49
CA GLY A 435 -18.03 19.73 44.56
C GLY A 435 -17.99 20.33 43.15
N SER A 436 -19.13 20.81 42.67
CA SER A 436 -19.25 21.58 41.41
C SER A 436 -18.36 22.81 41.45
N PHE A 437 -17.52 23.03 40.43
CA PHE A 437 -17.22 24.35 39.89
C PHE A 437 -16.64 24.22 38.47
N LEU A 438 -17.38 24.73 37.49
CA LEU A 438 -16.90 25.06 36.15
C LEU A 438 -15.77 26.09 36.28
N THR A 439 -14.53 25.72 35.94
CA THR A 439 -13.50 26.58 35.30
C THR A 439 -12.19 25.82 35.14
N SER A 440 -11.48 26.07 34.01
CA SER A 440 -10.12 25.64 33.65
C SER A 440 -9.94 24.26 32.99
N PHE A 441 -10.37 24.13 31.73
CA PHE A 441 -9.74 23.20 30.78
C PHE A 441 -8.35 23.72 30.39
N SER A 442 -7.37 23.54 31.28
CA SER A 442 -5.95 23.71 30.97
C SER A 442 -5.09 22.73 31.76
N THR A 443 -5.56 21.50 31.89
CA THR A 443 -4.72 20.34 32.20
C THR A 443 -4.37 19.67 30.87
N LEU A 444 -3.06 19.53 30.64
CA LEU A 444 -2.44 18.93 29.46
C LEU A 444 -2.95 17.48 29.27
N MET A 445 -4.10 17.32 28.62
CA MET A 445 -4.49 16.06 28.01
C MET A 445 -3.50 15.79 26.87
N PRO A 446 -2.98 14.56 26.72
CA PRO A 446 -2.13 14.22 25.59
C PRO A 446 -2.87 14.61 24.31
N THR A 447 -2.27 15.48 23.50
CA THR A 447 -2.86 16.01 22.27
C THR A 447 -3.38 14.89 21.36
N GLU A 448 -2.79 13.69 21.44
CA GLU A 448 -3.21 12.48 20.75
C GLU A 448 -4.57 11.93 21.19
N ARG A 449 -4.93 11.97 22.49
CA ARG A 449 -6.26 11.54 22.96
C ARG A 449 -7.37 12.49 22.50
N MET A 450 -7.08 13.80 22.48
CA MET A 450 -8.01 14.78 21.94
C MET A 450 -8.18 14.62 20.42
N LYS A 451 -7.09 14.37 19.69
CA LYS A 451 -7.16 14.06 18.24
C LYS A 451 -7.96 12.78 17.98
N ALA A 452 -7.73 11.71 18.75
CA ALA A 452 -8.47 10.46 18.63
C ALA A 452 -9.97 10.65 18.92
N ALA A 453 -10.32 11.40 19.98
CA ALA A 453 -11.70 11.74 20.29
C ALA A 453 -12.37 12.57 19.16
N VAL A 454 -11.65 13.51 18.56
CA VAL A 454 -12.16 14.29 17.41
C VAL A 454 -12.32 13.43 16.16
N ILE A 455 -11.39 12.51 15.87
CA ILE A 455 -11.47 11.60 14.72
C ILE A 455 -12.65 10.64 14.90
N ASN A 456 -12.82 10.04 16.08
CA ASN A 456 -13.92 9.14 16.34
C ASN A 456 -15.28 9.86 16.36
N LEU A 457 -15.34 11.09 16.88
CA LEU A 457 -16.53 11.93 16.76
C LEU A 457 -16.86 12.24 15.29
N LYS A 458 -15.85 12.53 14.45
CA LYS A 458 -16.04 12.69 13.00
C LYS A 458 -16.50 11.40 12.32
N SER A 459 -16.00 10.24 12.75
CA SER A 459 -16.46 8.93 12.29
C SER A 459 -17.91 8.69 12.68
N ALA A 460 -18.30 9.04 13.91
CA ALA A 460 -19.64 8.88 14.45
C ALA A 460 -20.66 9.79 13.74
N VAL A 461 -20.25 11.02 13.37
CA VAL A 461 -21.10 11.98 12.65
C VAL A 461 -21.24 11.64 11.16
N LYS A 462 -20.38 10.79 10.59
CA LYS A 462 -20.50 10.28 9.21
C LYS A 462 -21.23 8.92 9.22
N PRO A 463 -22.52 8.85 8.83
CA PRO A 463 -23.35 7.65 8.97
C PRO A 463 -22.81 6.39 8.27
N GLY A 464 -21.90 6.54 7.31
CA GLY A 464 -21.27 5.42 6.62
C GLY A 464 -20.05 4.82 7.35
N TYR A 465 -19.27 5.62 8.07
CA TYR A 465 -17.96 5.17 8.58
C TYR A 465 -18.09 4.31 9.83
N SER A 466 -19.03 4.65 10.72
CA SER A 466 -19.34 3.88 11.94
C SER A 466 -19.81 2.46 11.65
N ALA A 467 -20.47 2.23 10.51
CA ALA A 467 -20.86 0.90 10.04
C ALA A 467 -19.75 0.19 9.24
N LEU A 468 -18.99 0.96 8.45
CA LEU A 468 -17.97 0.43 7.55
C LEU A 468 -16.74 -0.11 8.30
N ILE A 469 -16.29 0.57 9.36
CA ILE A 469 -15.12 0.15 10.15
C ILE A 469 -15.30 -1.26 10.77
N PRO A 470 -16.40 -1.56 11.50
CA PRO A 470 -16.61 -2.91 12.03
C PRO A 470 -16.88 -3.95 10.94
N ALA A 471 -17.46 -3.55 9.80
CA ALA A 471 -17.58 -4.43 8.64
C ALA A 471 -16.20 -4.79 8.04
N VAL A 472 -15.26 -3.82 7.97
CA VAL A 472 -13.85 -4.07 7.58
C VAL A 472 -13.16 -4.98 8.60
N ALA A 473 -13.44 -4.85 9.90
CA ALA A 473 -12.89 -5.75 10.91
C ALA A 473 -13.35 -7.21 10.69
N ALA A 474 -14.62 -7.42 10.36
CA ALA A 474 -15.12 -8.75 9.99
C ALA A 474 -14.46 -9.30 8.71
N VAL A 475 -14.23 -8.45 7.70
CA VAL A 475 -13.50 -8.82 6.48
C VAL A 475 -12.04 -9.18 6.78
N PHE A 476 -11.36 -8.42 7.64
CA PHE A 476 -10.00 -8.70 8.09
C PHE A 476 -9.90 -10.06 8.79
N TYR A 477 -10.85 -10.38 9.68
CA TYR A 477 -10.93 -11.69 10.31
C TYR A 477 -11.12 -12.82 9.30
N ALA A 478 -12.03 -12.64 8.33
CA ALA A 478 -12.23 -13.60 7.23
C ALA A 478 -10.93 -13.86 6.47
N ARG A 479 -10.22 -12.78 6.12
CA ARG A 479 -8.97 -12.82 5.37
C ARG A 479 -7.88 -13.59 6.13
N LEU A 480 -7.74 -13.34 7.43
CA LEU A 480 -6.82 -14.09 8.30
C LEU A 480 -7.17 -15.57 8.38
N LYS A 481 -8.45 -15.93 8.57
CA LYS A 481 -8.89 -17.33 8.68
C LYS A 481 -8.67 -18.13 7.40
N LEU A 482 -8.84 -17.49 6.25
CA LEU A 482 -8.61 -18.10 4.94
C LEU A 482 -7.13 -18.09 4.53
N ASN A 483 -6.22 -17.58 5.38
CA ASN A 483 -4.81 -17.35 5.05
C ASN A 483 -4.64 -16.61 3.70
N ASN A 484 -5.55 -15.70 3.41
CA ASN A 484 -5.56 -14.95 2.16
C ASN A 484 -4.71 -13.70 2.36
N GLU A 485 -3.47 -13.70 1.87
CA GLU A 485 -2.56 -12.56 2.06
C GLU A 485 -2.99 -11.28 1.29
N GLY A 486 -4.12 -11.30 0.55
CA GLY A 486 -4.60 -10.16 -0.24
C GLY A 486 -3.67 -9.85 -1.41
N LEU A 487 -3.15 -10.92 -2.03
CA LEU A 487 -2.04 -10.84 -2.97
C LEU A 487 -2.41 -10.73 -4.44
N LEU A 488 -3.67 -11.04 -4.81
CA LEU A 488 -4.21 -11.20 -6.18
C LEU A 488 -3.30 -10.82 -7.35
#